data_AF-A0A3Q7IG93-F1
#
_entry.id   AF-A0A3Q7IG93-F1
#
_cell.length_a   1.000
_cell.length_b   1.000
_cell.length_c   1.000
_cell.angle_alpha   90.00
_cell.angle_beta   90.00
_cell.angle_gamma   90.00
#
_symmetry.space_group_name_H-M   'P 1'
#
loop_
_entity.id
_entity.type
_entity.pdbx_description
1 polymer ?
#
loop_
_entity_poly.entity_id
_entity_poly.type
_entity_poly.pdbx_seq_one_letter_code
_entity_poly.pdbx_strand_id
1 'polypeptide(L)' 'MTFNFIEGYMNELYNSMIVILNAKENWITWSMLYEKLNENIHEPLDFMDFLIGLIKDLATHHVGK' A
#
# COMPACT_ATOMS: atom_id res chain seq x y z
N MET A 1 -9.03 1.25 -7.17
CA MET A 1 -9.29 2.14 -6.02
C MET A 1 -8.00 2.89 -5.70
N THR A 2 -8.10 4.17 -5.36
CA THR A 2 -6.93 5.01 -5.07
C THR A 2 -7.06 5.57 -3.65
N PHE A 3 -6.00 5.45 -2.88
CA PHE A 3 -5.88 5.95 -1.52
C PHE A 3 -4.83 7.06 -1.50
N ASN A 4 -5.24 8.27 -1.15
CA ASN A 4 -4.35 9.40 -0.97
C ASN A 4 -4.13 9.61 0.53
N PHE A 5 -2.88 9.56 0.97
CA PHE A 5 -2.51 9.82 2.35
C PHE A 5 -2.32 11.32 2.51
N ILE A 6 -3.28 11.96 3.18
CA ILE A 6 -3.28 13.41 3.39
C ILE A 6 -2.66 13.80 4.74
N GLU A 7 -2.76 12.94 5.75
CA GLU A 7 -2.26 13.16 7.10
C GLU A 7 -1.86 11.83 7.77
N GLY A 8 -1.00 11.92 8.79
CA GLY A 8 -0.56 10.81 9.63
C GLY A 8 0.89 10.40 9.37
N TYR A 9 1.27 9.24 9.91
CA TYR A 9 2.67 8.79 9.96
C TYR A 9 3.36 8.72 8.59
N MET A 10 2.64 8.30 7.54
CA MET A 10 3.22 8.25 6.18
C MET A 10 3.62 9.64 5.68
N ASN A 11 2.89 10.69 6.08
CA ASN A 11 3.18 12.07 5.70
C ASN A 11 4.36 12.69 6.49
N GLU A 12 4.81 12.05 7.58
CA GLU A 12 6.04 12.43 8.29
C GLU A 12 7.31 11.93 7.56
N LEU A 13 7.17 10.91 6.71
CA LEU A 13 8.28 10.26 5.99
C LEU A 13 8.30 10.62 4.50
N TYR A 14 7.13 10.84 3.89
CA TYR A 14 6.95 11.08 2.47
C TYR A 14 6.18 12.37 2.22
N ASN A 15 6.69 13.23 1.33
CA ASN A 15 6.01 14.45 0.85
C ASN A 15 4.67 14.12 0.19
N SER A 16 4.63 13.00 -0.54
CA SER A 16 3.41 12.45 -1.10
C SER A 16 3.42 10.92 -1.01
N MET A 17 2.26 10.34 -0.75
CA MET A 17 2.05 8.90 -0.74
C MET A 17 0.65 8.61 -1.30
N ILE A 18 0.62 7.89 -2.41
CA ILE A 18 -0.60 7.44 -3.08
C ILE A 18 -0.48 5.93 -3.27
N VAL A 19 -1.50 5.22 -2.83
CA VAL A 19 -1.59 3.77 -3.00
C VAL A 19 -2.74 3.46 -3.94
N ILE A 20 -2.47 2.70 -4.99
CA ILE A 20 -3.44 2.29 -5.99
C ILE A 20 -3.64 0.79 -5.88
N LEU A 21 -4.89 0.40 -5.68
CA LEU A 21 -5.36 -0.98 -5.75
C LEU A 21 -6.04 -1.22 -7.09
N ASN A 22 -5.49 -2.13 -7.89
CA ASN A 22 -6.16 -2.66 -9.06
C ASN A 22 -6.51 -4.13 -8.81
N ALA A 23 -7.78 -4.47 -9.02
CA ALA A 23 -8.25 -5.84 -8.97
C ALA A 23 -8.83 -6.20 -10.33
N LYS A 24 -8.31 -7.26 -10.94
CA LYS A 24 -8.79 -7.81 -12.20
C LYS A 24 -8.90 -9.31 -12.07
N GLU A 25 -10.14 -9.81 -12.07
CA GLU A 25 -10.44 -11.22 -11.80
C GLU A 25 -9.77 -11.67 -10.49
N ASN A 26 -8.84 -12.62 -10.57
CA ASN A 26 -8.12 -13.18 -9.43
C ASN A 26 -6.76 -12.49 -9.18
N TRP A 27 -6.44 -11.45 -9.95
CA TRP A 27 -5.19 -10.70 -9.82
C TRP A 27 -5.42 -9.40 -9.08
N ILE A 28 -4.67 -9.24 -8.00
CA ILE A 28 -4.64 -8.00 -7.24
C ILE A 28 -3.24 -7.40 -7.39
N THR A 29 -3.19 -6.12 -7.77
CA THR A 29 -1.97 -5.34 -7.88
C THR A 29 -2.08 -4.13 -6.96
N TRP A 30 -1.13 -4.01 -6.05
CA TRP A 30 -0.86 -2.76 -5.34
C TRP A 30 0.24 -1.99 -6.06
N SER A 31 0.06 -0.68 -6.16
CA SER A 31 1.09 0.24 -6.66
C SER A 31 1.23 1.39 -5.68
N MET A 32 2.46 1.72 -5.29
CA MET A 32 2.75 2.86 -4.43
C MET A 32 3.48 3.92 -5.25
N LEU A 33 2.91 5.11 -5.30
CA LEU A 33 3.52 6.30 -5.87
C LEU A 33 3.85 7.22 -4.70
N TYR A 34 5.13 7.53 -4.53
CA TYR A 34 5.59 8.29 -3.37
C TYR A 34 6.75 9.20 -3.71
N GLU A 35 6.85 10.27 -2.93
CA GLU A 35 7.98 11.19 -2.92
C GLU A 35 8.55 11.23 -1.51
N LYS A 36 9.82 10.84 -1.35
CA LYS A 36 10.50 10.85 -0.07
C LYS A 36 10.72 12.28 0.42
N LEU A 37 10.62 12.49 1.72
CA LEU A 37 10.94 13.79 2.32
C LEU A 37 12.42 14.18 2.11
N ASN A 38 13.32 13.18 2.11
CA ASN A 38 14.73 13.31 1.76
C ASN A 38 15.34 11.93 1.42
N GLU A 39 16.59 11.90 0.93
CA GLU A 39 17.27 10.68 0.46
C GLU A 39 17.51 9.63 1.55
N ASN A 40 17.52 10.01 2.83
CA ASN A 40 17.74 9.06 3.93
C ASN A 40 16.49 8.22 4.25
N ILE A 41 15.31 8.59 3.73
CA ILE A 41 14.09 7.82 3.92
C ILE A 41 14.16 6.56 3.06
N HIS A 42 13.90 5.41 3.68
CA HIS A 42 13.90 4.13 2.98
C HIS A 42 12.70 3.99 2.04
N GLU A 43 12.81 3.07 1.09
CA GLU A 43 11.66 2.66 0.28
C GLU A 43 10.57 2.04 1.17
N PRO A 44 9.27 2.23 0.88
CA PRO A 44 8.17 1.75 1.72
C PRO A 44 7.94 0.23 1.61
N LEU A 45 9.00 -0.58 1.52
CA LEU A 45 8.89 -2.03 1.29
C LEU A 45 8.20 -2.76 2.44
N ASP A 46 8.45 -2.37 3.69
CA ASP A 46 7.76 -2.94 4.86
C ASP A 46 6.24 -2.72 4.76
N PHE A 47 5.82 -1.57 4.22
CA PHE A 47 4.42 -1.29 3.99
C PHE A 47 3.86 -2.09 2.80
N MET A 48 4.65 -2.34 1.75
CA MET A 48 4.26 -3.25 0.67
C MET A 48 4.01 -4.67 1.19
N ASP A 49 4.90 -5.17 2.05
CA ASP A 49 4.77 -6.50 2.63
C ASP A 49 3.51 -6.62 3.49
N PHE A 50 3.19 -5.56 4.26
CA PHE A 50 1.92 -5.46 4.97
C PHE A 50 0.71 -5.54 4.02
N LEU A 51 0.70 -4.78 2.91
CA LEU A 51 -0.40 -4.79 1.94
C LEU A 51 -0.59 -6.15 1.26
N ILE A 52 0.51 -6.87 0.99
CA ILE A 52 0.49 -8.24 0.47
C ILE A 52 -0.10 -9.20 1.52
N GLY A 53 0.33 -9.09 2.78
CA GLY A 53 -0.23 -9.86 3.89
C GLY A 53 -1.73 -9.65 4.04
N LEU A 54 -2.18 -8.39 4.00
CA LEU A 54 -3.58 -8.02 4.08
C LEU A 54 -4.44 -8.70 3.01
N ILE A 55 -3.95 -8.78 1.76
CA ILE A 55 -4.68 -9.50 0.69
C ILE A 55 -4.80 -10.99 1.02
N LYS A 56 -3.72 -11.62 1.50
CA LYS A 56 -3.74 -13.06 1.81
C LYS A 56 -4.73 -13.38 2.93
N ASP A 57 -4.77 -12.54 3.95
CA ASP A 57 -5.71 -12.68 5.06
C ASP A 57 -7.16 -12.47 4.59
N LEU A 58 -7.40 -11.47 3.75
CA LEU A 58 -8.70 -11.21 3.14
C LEU A 58 -9.16 -12.36 2.25
N ALA A 59 -8.27 -12.93 1.44
CA ALA A 59 -8.56 -14.06 0.58
C ALA A 59 -8.94 -15.28 1.43
N THR A 60 -8.17 -15.56 2.49
CA THR A 60 -8.45 -16.66 3.42
C THR A 60 -9.79 -16.47 4.14
N HIS A 61 -10.13 -15.24 4.55
CA HIS A 61 -11.41 -14.93 5.17
C HIS A 61 -12.59 -15.17 4.23
N HIS A 62 -12.45 -14.89 2.93
CA HIS A 62 -13.50 -15.08 1.94
C HIS A 62 -13.62 -16.51 1.43
N VAL A 63 -12.54 -17.31 1.43
CA VAL A 63 -12.58 -18.73 1.04
C VAL A 63 -13.40 -19.59 2.02
N GLY A 64 -13.61 -19.12 3.26
CA GLY A 64 -14.43 -19.78 4.27
C GLY A 64 -15.92 -19.39 4.28
N LYS A 65 -16.41 -18.65 3.28
CA LYS A 65 -17.82 -18.25 3.11
C LYS A 65 -18.34 -18.70 1.75
#